data_AF-A0A2P9GXJ9-F1
#
_entry.id   AF-A0A2P9GXJ9-F1
#
_cell.length_a   1.000
_cell.length_b   1.000
_cell.length_c   1.000
_cell.angle_alpha   90.00
_cell.angle_beta   90.00
_cell.angle_gamma   90.00
#
_symmetry.space_group_name_H-M   'P 1'
#
loop_
_entity.id
_entity.type
_entity.pdbx_description
1 polymer ?
#
loop_
_entity_poly.entity_id
_entity_poly.type
_entity_poly.pdbx_seq_one_letter_code
_entity_poly.pdbx_strand_id
1 'polypeptide(L)'
;MIVICAFISPYRDERRFARALLAPGEFIEVFLDVSPQVCEARDPKGNYARARRGEIEGFTGIDGSYERPQSPEMTLDTEHLSVDQCVEQILAFLPARELAR
;
A
#
# COMPACT_ATOMS: atom_id res chain seq x y z
N MET A 1 13.17 4.32 15.73
CA MET A 1 12.33 3.11 15.72
C MET A 1 11.34 3.34 14.61
N ILE A 2 11.35 2.49 13.60
CA ILE A 2 10.45 2.59 12.45
C ILE A 2 9.33 1.57 12.66
N VAL A 3 8.09 1.97 12.41
CA VAL A 3 6.92 1.09 12.44
C VAL A 3 6.39 0.93 11.02
N ILE A 4 6.24 -0.31 10.56
CA ILE A 4 5.73 -0.63 9.23
C ILE A 4 4.32 -1.19 9.36
N CYS A 5 3.37 -0.58 8.66
CA CYS A 5 1.98 -0.98 8.62
C CYS A 5 1.58 -1.34 7.18
N ALA A 6 1.29 -2.63 6.92
CA ALA A 6 0.91 -3.12 5.60
C ALA A 6 -0.58 -3.49 5.56
N PHE A 7 -1.43 -2.47 5.38
CA PHE A 7 -2.88 -2.61 5.27
C PHE A 7 -3.36 -2.23 3.87
N ILE A 8 -4.55 -2.69 3.47
CA ILE A 8 -5.19 -2.25 2.22
C ILE A 8 -5.55 -0.75 2.31
N SER A 9 -6.09 -0.32 3.46
CA SER A 9 -6.48 1.08 3.75
C SER A 9 -7.15 1.79 2.56
N PRO A 10 -8.30 1.29 2.07
CA PRO A 10 -8.86 1.71 0.79
C PRO A 10 -9.36 3.15 0.76
N TYR A 11 -9.70 3.74 1.91
CA TYR A 11 -10.32 5.06 1.99
C TYR A 11 -9.31 6.16 2.33
N ARG A 12 -9.31 7.26 1.56
CA ARG A 12 -8.40 8.40 1.75
C ARG A 12 -8.59 9.05 3.12
N ASP A 13 -9.82 9.10 3.59
CA ASP A 13 -10.18 9.73 4.86
C ASP A 13 -9.56 9.01 6.06
N GLU A 14 -9.52 7.67 6.02
CA GLU A 14 -8.88 6.84 7.05
C GLU A 14 -7.35 7.02 7.04
N ARG A 15 -6.74 7.06 5.84
CA ARG A 15 -5.29 7.31 5.71
C ARG A 15 -4.93 8.72 6.19
N ARG A 16 -5.77 9.72 5.87
CA ARG A 16 -5.60 11.10 6.37
C ARG A 16 -5.75 11.17 7.89
N PHE A 17 -6.71 10.44 8.47
CA PHE A 17 -6.85 10.34 9.91
C PHE A 17 -5.60 9.74 10.56
N ALA A 18 -5.09 8.62 10.05
CA ALA A 18 -3.86 8.00 10.55
C ALA A 18 -2.66 8.94 10.48
N ARG A 19 -2.49 9.66 9.36
CA ARG A 19 -1.46 10.69 9.18
C ARG A 19 -1.56 11.81 10.22
N ALA A 20 -2.76 12.24 10.56
CA ALA A 20 -3.01 13.34 11.50
C ALA A 20 -2.71 12.97 12.97
N LEU A 21 -2.53 11.69 13.29
CA LEU A 21 -2.16 11.24 14.65
C LEU A 21 -0.67 11.42 14.95
N LEU A 22 0.15 11.69 13.95
CA LEU A 22 1.61 11.78 14.05
C LEU A 22 2.09 13.20 13.76
N ALA A 23 3.30 13.54 14.21
CA ALA A 23 3.85 14.86 13.92
C ALA A 23 4.17 15.00 12.42
N PRO A 24 4.22 16.24 11.90
CA PRO A 24 4.59 16.48 10.51
C PRO A 24 5.92 15.80 10.15
N GLY A 25 5.93 15.00 9.09
CA GLY A 25 7.10 14.26 8.63
C GLY A 25 7.34 12.90 9.30
N GLU A 26 6.52 12.49 10.27
CA GLU A 26 6.63 11.18 10.92
C GLU A 26 5.76 10.09 10.25
N PHE A 27 4.81 10.48 9.39
CA PHE A 27 3.98 9.55 8.62
C PHE A 27 4.36 9.57 7.14
N ILE A 28 4.76 8.41 6.63
CA ILE A 28 5.13 8.19 5.23
C ILE A 28 4.10 7.24 4.61
N GLU A 29 3.29 7.75 3.69
CA GLU A 29 2.36 6.96 2.89
C GLU A 29 3.09 6.44 1.65
N VAL A 30 3.30 5.13 1.61
CA VAL A 30 3.85 4.42 0.44
C VAL A 30 2.71 3.79 -0.33
N PHE A 31 2.39 4.33 -1.49
CA PHE A 31 1.39 3.75 -2.38
C PHE A 31 2.02 2.65 -3.24
N LEU A 32 1.60 1.41 -3.03
CA LEU A 32 1.95 0.29 -3.91
C LEU A 32 0.98 0.31 -5.10
N ASP A 33 1.42 0.92 -6.18
CA ASP A 33 0.64 1.03 -7.40
C ASP A 33 0.78 -0.25 -8.20
N VAL A 34 -0.36 -0.91 -8.41
CA VAL A 34 -0.47 -2.13 -9.20
C VAL A 34 -1.91 -2.27 -9.65
N SER A 35 -2.10 -2.71 -10.89
CA SER A 35 -3.43 -2.92 -11.44
C SER A 35 -4.17 -4.05 -10.70
N PRO A 36 -5.50 -3.91 -10.46
CA PRO A 36 -6.29 -4.99 -9.87
C PRO A 36 -6.17 -6.31 -10.63
N GLN A 37 -6.00 -6.26 -11.96
CA GLN A 37 -5.81 -7.42 -12.82
C GLN A 37 -4.53 -8.19 -12.46
N VAL A 38 -3.43 -7.48 -12.19
CA VAL A 38 -2.17 -8.12 -11.78
C VAL A 38 -2.26 -8.63 -10.34
N CYS A 39 -2.95 -7.92 -9.44
CA CYS A 39 -3.23 -8.43 -8.11
C CYS A 39 -4.05 -9.73 -8.15
N GLU A 40 -5.10 -9.77 -8.97
CA GLU A 40 -5.95 -10.95 -9.19
C GLU A 40 -5.18 -12.10 -9.83
N ALA A 41 -4.27 -11.82 -10.77
CA ALA A 41 -3.42 -12.85 -11.36
C ALA A 41 -2.43 -13.46 -10.35
N ARG A 42 -1.92 -12.66 -9.40
CA ARG A 42 -0.99 -13.13 -8.36
C ARG A 42 -1.69 -13.96 -7.27
N ASP A 43 -2.90 -13.58 -6.89
CA ASP A 43 -3.78 -14.15 -5.84
C ASP A 43 -3.15 -15.18 -4.89
N PRO A 44 -2.13 -14.80 -4.09
CA PRO A 44 -1.33 -15.76 -3.32
C PRO A 44 -2.12 -16.46 -2.21
N LYS A 45 -3.30 -15.93 -1.86
CA LYS A 45 -4.18 -16.44 -0.81
C LYS A 45 -5.49 -17.04 -1.37
N GLY A 46 -5.71 -16.99 -2.68
CA GLY A 46 -6.97 -17.42 -3.29
C GLY A 46 -8.17 -16.51 -2.98
N ASN A 47 -7.95 -15.30 -2.48
CA ASN A 47 -9.02 -14.41 -2.04
C ASN A 47 -9.73 -13.74 -3.22
N TYR A 48 -9.02 -13.38 -4.29
CA TYR A 48 -9.66 -12.87 -5.50
C TYR A 48 -10.55 -13.96 -6.13
N ALA A 49 -10.05 -15.20 -6.20
CA ALA A 49 -10.82 -16.33 -6.71
C ALA A 49 -12.10 -16.59 -5.90
N ARG A 50 -12.03 -16.47 -4.56
CA ARG A 50 -13.21 -16.59 -3.67
C ARG A 50 -14.20 -15.45 -3.87
N ALA A 51 -13.72 -14.21 -3.97
CA ALA A 51 -14.56 -13.05 -4.22
C ALA A 51 -15.27 -13.13 -5.59
N ARG A 52 -14.58 -13.60 -6.65
CA ARG A 52 -15.21 -13.85 -7.97
C ARG A 52 -16.33 -14.90 -7.93
N ARG A 53 -16.28 -15.85 -7.00
CA ARG A 53 -17.35 -16.83 -6.76
C ARG A 53 -18.47 -16.30 -5.85
N GLY A 54 -18.38 -15.05 -5.39
CA GLY A 54 -19.35 -14.43 -4.49
C GLY A 54 -19.24 -14.89 -3.03
N GLU A 55 -18.12 -15.51 -2.63
CA GLU A 55 -17.91 -15.95 -1.24
C GLU A 55 -17.44 -14.82 -0.31
N ILE A 56 -17.00 -13.69 -0.89
CA ILE A 56 -16.54 -12.50 -0.19
C ILE A 56 -17.16 -11.29 -0.87
N GLU A 57 -17.99 -10.55 -0.14
CA GLU A 57 -18.63 -9.31 -0.61
C GLU A 57 -17.76 -8.08 -0.29
N GLY A 58 -17.85 -7.04 -1.13
CA GLY A 58 -17.15 -5.77 -0.90
C GLY A 58 -15.63 -5.89 -0.99
N PHE A 59 -15.13 -6.82 -1.81
CA PHE A 59 -13.72 -7.10 -1.96
C PHE A 59 -13.03 -6.00 -2.79
N THR A 60 -12.05 -5.33 -2.19
CA THR A 60 -11.29 -4.26 -2.84
C THR A 60 -10.67 -4.72 -4.16
N GLY A 61 -10.94 -3.98 -5.24
CA GLY A 61 -10.45 -4.31 -6.59
C GLY A 61 -11.40 -5.18 -7.42
N ILE A 62 -12.53 -5.64 -6.85
CA ILE A 62 -13.61 -6.30 -7.59
C ILE A 62 -14.89 -5.45 -7.49
N ASP A 63 -15.53 -5.46 -6.32
CA ASP A 63 -16.80 -4.78 -6.01
C ASP A 63 -16.66 -3.78 -4.85
N GLY A 64 -15.56 -3.85 -4.10
CA GLY A 64 -15.17 -2.85 -3.11
C GLY A 64 -14.36 -1.69 -3.69
N SER A 65 -14.53 -0.50 -3.11
CA SER A 65 -13.83 0.72 -3.53
C SER A 65 -12.35 0.72 -3.12
N TYR A 66 -11.51 1.37 -3.93
CA TYR A 66 -10.15 1.75 -3.58
C TYR A 66 -9.88 3.17 -4.04
N GLU A 67 -9.71 4.08 -3.10
CA GLU A 67 -9.45 5.49 -3.40
C GLU A 67 -7.94 5.70 -3.44
N ARG A 68 -7.35 5.67 -4.66
CA ARG A 68 -5.90 5.88 -4.85
C ARG A 68 -5.42 7.14 -4.13
N PRO A 69 -4.29 7.13 -3.39
CA PRO A 69 -3.74 8.32 -2.74
C PRO A 69 -3.55 9.48 -3.71
N GLN A 70 -3.81 10.72 -3.27
CA GLN A 70 -3.61 11.92 -4.10
C GLN A 70 -2.22 12.53 -3.94
N SER A 71 -1.61 12.38 -2.77
CA SER A 71 -0.29 12.93 -2.46
C SER A 71 0.45 12.00 -1.48
N PRO A 72 0.73 10.75 -1.89
CA PRO A 72 1.58 9.88 -1.08
C PRO A 72 3.02 10.41 -1.11
N GLU A 73 3.79 10.16 -0.06
CA GLU A 73 5.22 10.50 -0.04
C GLU A 73 6.02 9.67 -1.07
N MET A 74 5.55 8.45 -1.34
CA MET A 74 6.16 7.55 -2.31
C MET A 74 5.10 6.77 -3.08
N THR A 75 5.33 6.57 -4.37
CA THR A 75 4.56 5.62 -5.19
C THR A 75 5.53 4.59 -5.77
N LEU A 76 5.22 3.31 -5.59
CA LEU A 76 6.02 2.20 -6.09
C LEU A 76 5.19 1.43 -7.11
N ASP A 77 5.65 1.37 -8.35
CA ASP A 77 5.08 0.54 -9.40
C ASP A 77 5.45 -0.93 -9.16
N THR A 78 4.64 -1.61 -8.37
CA THR A 78 4.88 -3.02 -8.02
C THR A 78 4.43 -4.00 -9.10
N GLU A 79 3.96 -3.49 -10.25
CA GLU A 79 3.75 -4.28 -11.46
C GLU A 79 5.09 -4.54 -12.16
N HIS A 80 5.99 -3.57 -12.14
CA HIS A 80 7.27 -3.62 -12.85
C HIS A 80 8.52 -3.68 -11.95
N LEU A 81 8.41 -3.25 -10.70
CA LEU A 81 9.51 -3.31 -9.73
C LEU A 81 9.56 -4.66 -9.01
N SER A 82 10.76 -5.17 -8.79
CA SER A 82 11.00 -6.27 -7.85
C SER A 82 10.85 -5.80 -6.40
N VAL A 83 10.75 -6.76 -5.47
CA VAL A 83 10.74 -6.47 -4.04
C VAL A 83 12.01 -5.73 -3.62
N ASP A 84 13.19 -6.19 -4.08
CA ASP A 84 14.47 -5.57 -3.73
C ASP A 84 14.54 -4.12 -4.22
N GLN A 85 14.08 -3.84 -5.45
CA GLN A 85 14.01 -2.48 -5.99
C GLN A 85 13.05 -1.58 -5.20
N CYS A 86 11.91 -2.12 -4.75
CA CYS A 86 10.97 -1.40 -3.90
C CYS A 86 11.61 -1.06 -2.54
N VAL A 87 12.29 -2.03 -1.93
CA VAL A 87 12.97 -1.86 -0.64
C VAL A 87 14.10 -0.83 -0.76
N GLU A 88 14.92 -0.90 -1.82
CA GLU A 88 15.96 0.09 -2.09
C GLU A 88 15.40 1.51 -2.19
N GLN A 89 14.27 1.69 -2.88
CA GLN A 89 13.62 3.00 -2.97
C GLN A 89 13.10 3.48 -1.62
N ILE A 90 12.47 2.61 -0.82
CA ILE A 90 12.00 2.94 0.53
C ILE A 90 13.18 3.36 1.41
N LEU A 91 14.26 2.58 1.42
CA LEU A 91 15.46 2.88 2.21
C LEU A 91 16.11 4.20 1.76
N ALA A 92 16.19 4.46 0.45
CA ALA A 92 16.75 5.71 -0.07
C ALA A 92 15.93 6.96 0.29
N PHE A 93 14.62 6.80 0.53
CA PHE A 93 13.74 7.88 0.96
C PHE A 93 13.86 8.20 2.45
N LEU A 94 14.22 7.23 3.28
CA LEU A 94 14.35 7.42 4.72
C LEU A 94 15.59 8.28 5.04
N PRO A 95 15.48 9.26 5.97
CA PRO A 95 16.63 10.04 6.42
C PRO A 95 17.75 9.14 6.94
N ALA A 96 19.01 9.49 6.67
CA ALA A 96 20.17 8.72 7.14
C ALA A 96 20.19 8.50 8.67
N ARG A 97 19.58 9.40 9.45
CA ARG A 97 19.45 9.30 10.91
C ARG A 97 18.45 8.22 11.37
N GLU A 98 17.49 7.87 10.52
CA GLU A 98 16.53 6.78 10.73
C GLU A 98 17.14 5.40 10.41
N LEU A 99 18.12 5.35 9.48
CA LEU A 99 18.77 4.12 9.02
C LEU A 99 19.96 3.66 9.89
N ALA A 100 20.55 4.58 10.67
CA ALA A 100 21.79 4.35 11.42
C ALA A 100 21.58 4.00 12.91
N ARG A 101 20.40 3.51 13.30
CA ARG A 101 20.05 3.16 14.68
C ARG A 101 19.72 1.69 14.84
#